data_AF-A0A538RBI6-F1
#
_entry.id   AF-A0A538RBI6-F1
#
_cell.length_a   1.000
_cell.length_b   1.000
_cell.length_c   1.000
_cell.angle_alpha   90.00
_cell.angle_beta   90.00
_cell.angle_gamma   90.00
#
_symmetry.space_group_name_H-M   'P 1'
#
loop_
_entity.id
_entity.type
_entity.pdbx_description
1 polymer ?
#
loop_
_entity_poly.entity_id
_entity_poly.type
_entity_poly.pdbx_seq_one_letter_code
_entity_poly.pdbx_strand_id
1 'polypeptide(L)'
;MRWLAILAVCLACKSREAPPPAPQGPTMPASEIKRARDACRSYVDKACACARTVPAMQEACKQSRPLADAVDVALDVAAGSDSTRRDVRQTEGSVRNMVKECIEQLARLPAAGCP
;
A
#
# COMPACT_ATOMS: atom_id res chain seq x y z
N MET A 1 7.95 -55.06 -37.91
CA MET A 1 6.84 -54.09 -38.03
C MET A 1 6.29 -53.79 -36.64
N ARG A 2 6.54 -52.59 -36.10
CA ARG A 2 5.93 -51.96 -34.88
C ARG A 2 6.96 -51.23 -34.00
N TRP A 3 7.71 -50.30 -34.58
CA TRP A 3 8.38 -49.24 -33.83
C TRP A 3 8.13 -47.95 -34.62
N LEU A 4 7.94 -46.83 -33.92
CA LEU A 4 7.74 -45.45 -34.40
C LEU A 4 6.28 -44.96 -34.48
N ALA A 5 5.74 -44.51 -33.34
CA ALA A 5 4.67 -43.52 -33.31
C ALA A 5 4.66 -42.76 -31.97
N ILE A 6 5.80 -42.14 -31.62
CA ILE A 6 5.85 -41.12 -30.57
C ILE A 6 6.80 -40.06 -31.10
N LEU A 7 6.26 -38.97 -31.66
CA LEU A 7 6.91 -37.67 -31.92
C LEU A 7 6.02 -36.90 -32.89
N ALA A 8 5.20 -35.96 -32.40
CA ALA A 8 4.80 -34.71 -33.08
C ALA A 8 3.60 -34.00 -32.43
N VAL A 9 3.65 -33.71 -31.12
CA VAL A 9 2.71 -32.72 -30.51
C VAL A 9 3.48 -31.75 -29.61
N CYS A 10 4.59 -31.20 -30.10
CA CYS A 10 5.36 -30.16 -29.39
C CYS A 10 5.65 -28.92 -30.24
N LEU A 11 4.83 -28.62 -31.25
CA LEU A 11 5.06 -27.47 -32.14
C LEU A 11 3.74 -26.75 -32.41
N ALA A 12 3.28 -25.91 -31.47
CA ALA A 12 2.52 -24.68 -31.75
C ALA A 12 2.06 -23.93 -30.48
N CYS A 13 2.90 -23.78 -29.46
CA CYS A 13 2.74 -22.63 -28.55
C CYS A 13 3.57 -21.48 -29.12
N LYS A 14 3.00 -20.79 -30.12
CA LYS A 14 3.49 -19.49 -30.58
C LYS A 14 3.37 -18.54 -29.39
N SER A 15 4.48 -18.29 -28.70
CA SER A 15 4.58 -17.24 -27.68
C SER A 15 4.27 -15.90 -28.33
N ARG A 16 2.99 -15.48 -28.24
CA ARG A 16 2.63 -14.07 -28.35
C ARG A 16 3.13 -13.43 -27.07
N GLU A 17 4.29 -12.78 -27.14
CA GLU A 17 4.60 -11.73 -26.18
C GLU A 17 3.46 -10.72 -26.26
N ALA A 18 2.63 -10.73 -25.22
CA ALA A 18 1.63 -9.69 -25.04
C ALA A 18 2.40 -8.36 -24.95
N PRO A 19 1.94 -7.29 -25.63
CA PRO A 19 2.55 -5.98 -25.46
C PRO A 19 2.57 -5.65 -23.95
N PRO A 20 3.66 -5.04 -23.46
CA PRO A 20 3.76 -4.70 -22.04
C PRO A 20 2.51 -3.90 -21.64
N PRO A 21 1.87 -4.24 -20.51
CA PRO A 21 0.69 -3.53 -20.08
C PRO A 21 1.02 -2.04 -19.95
N ALA A 22 0.16 -1.18 -20.51
CA ALA A 22 0.35 0.26 -20.42
C ALA A 22 0.48 0.69 -18.96
N PRO A 23 1.33 1.70 -18.65
CA PRO A 23 1.47 2.24 -17.31
C PRO A 23 0.09 2.67 -16.82
N GLN A 24 -0.34 2.05 -15.74
CA GLN A 24 -1.59 2.40 -15.08
C GLN A 24 -1.16 3.08 -13.80
N GLY A 25 -1.08 4.42 -13.86
CA GLY A 25 -0.91 5.22 -12.66
C GLY A 25 -2.00 4.91 -11.63
N PRO A 26 -1.91 5.49 -10.43
CA PRO A 26 -2.87 5.23 -9.37
C PRO A 26 -4.28 5.51 -9.88
N THR A 27 -5.18 4.54 -9.69
CA THR A 27 -6.61 4.73 -9.97
C THR A 27 -7.32 5.47 -8.84
N MET A 28 -6.68 5.53 -7.67
CA MET A 28 -7.13 6.31 -6.53
C MET A 28 -7.19 7.81 -6.87
N PRO A 29 -8.32 8.50 -6.64
CA PRO A 29 -8.43 9.92 -6.92
C PRO A 29 -7.51 10.75 -6.01
N ALA A 30 -6.99 11.86 -6.55
CA ALA A 30 -6.06 12.74 -5.83
C ALA A 30 -6.61 13.24 -4.48
N SER A 31 -7.93 13.44 -4.36
CA SER A 31 -8.59 13.81 -3.10
C SER A 31 -8.51 12.71 -2.04
N GLU A 32 -8.61 11.44 -2.45
CA GLU A 32 -8.46 10.29 -1.56
C GLU A 32 -7.00 10.12 -1.14
N ILE A 33 -6.04 10.29 -2.06
CA ILE A 33 -4.61 10.31 -1.76
C ILE A 33 -4.27 11.39 -0.73
N LYS A 34 -4.76 12.61 -0.92
CA LYS A 34 -4.56 13.70 0.04
C LYS A 34 -5.15 13.34 1.40
N ARG A 35 -6.38 12.81 1.43
CA ARG A 35 -7.03 12.37 2.67
C ARG A 35 -6.23 11.29 3.40
N ALA A 36 -5.65 10.35 2.66
CA ALA A 36 -4.84 9.28 3.20
C ALA A 36 -3.61 9.81 3.94
N ARG A 37 -2.86 10.69 3.26
CA ARG A 37 -1.68 11.38 3.82
C ARG A 37 -2.04 12.20 5.06
N ASP A 38 -3.08 13.03 4.95
CA ASP A 38 -3.51 13.91 6.04
C ASP A 38 -3.92 13.12 7.29
N ALA A 39 -4.64 12.00 7.12
CA ALA A 39 -5.08 11.17 8.24
C ALA A 39 -3.91 10.54 9.01
N CYS A 40 -2.99 9.89 8.30
CA CYS A 40 -1.84 9.25 8.95
C CYS A 40 -0.87 10.28 9.53
N ARG A 41 -0.62 11.39 8.84
CA ARG A 41 0.22 12.47 9.37
C ARG A 41 -0.39 13.08 10.64
N SER A 42 -1.69 13.34 10.66
CA SER A 42 -2.39 13.86 11.85
C SER A 42 -2.27 12.93 13.05
N TYR A 43 -2.41 11.61 12.84
CA TYR A 43 -2.18 10.62 13.89
C TYR A 43 -0.75 10.67 14.44
N VAL A 44 0.26 10.63 13.55
CA VAL A 44 1.68 10.65 13.93
C VAL A 44 2.01 11.93 14.71
N ASP A 45 1.59 13.09 14.19
CA ASP A 45 1.85 14.39 14.80
C ASP A 45 1.27 14.46 16.22
N LYS A 46 0.02 14.00 16.41
CA LYS A 46 -0.62 14.00 17.73
C LYS A 46 -0.04 12.97 18.69
N ALA A 47 0.21 11.74 18.22
CA ALA A 47 0.84 10.70 19.04
C ALA A 47 2.23 11.14 19.52
N CYS A 48 3.02 11.76 18.63
CA CYS A 48 4.34 12.27 18.96
C CYS A 48 4.35 13.57 19.78
N ALA A 49 3.35 14.43 19.61
CA ALA A 49 3.17 15.56 20.51
C ALA A 49 2.84 15.07 21.93
N CYS A 50 1.93 14.09 22.05
CA CYS A 50 1.56 13.50 23.33
C CYS A 50 2.71 12.77 24.02
N ALA A 51 3.57 12.08 23.26
CA ALA A 51 4.75 11.40 23.78
C ALA A 51 5.74 12.31 24.53
N ARG A 52 5.68 13.64 24.32
CA ARG A 52 6.50 14.62 25.05
C ARG A 52 6.07 14.77 26.51
N THR A 53 4.79 14.52 26.81
CA THR A 53 4.21 14.72 28.14
C THR A 53 3.69 13.42 28.77
N VAL A 54 3.42 12.39 27.95
CA VAL A 54 2.95 11.08 28.39
C VAL A 54 4.00 10.03 28.00
N PRO A 55 4.85 9.58 28.95
CA PRO A 55 5.93 8.62 28.65
C PRO A 55 5.44 7.31 28.04
N ALA A 56 4.24 6.84 28.42
CA ALA A 56 3.63 5.64 27.86
C ALA A 56 3.38 5.74 26.34
N MET A 57 3.34 6.96 25.77
CA MET A 57 3.13 7.20 24.34
C MET A 57 4.42 7.27 23.52
N GLN A 58 5.60 7.20 24.15
CA GLN A 58 6.88 7.27 23.44
C GLN A 58 7.04 6.16 22.42
N GLU A 59 6.70 4.93 22.79
CA GLU A 59 6.78 3.78 21.89
C GLU A 59 5.73 3.88 20.77
N ALA A 60 4.52 4.33 21.08
CA ALA A 60 3.49 4.56 20.07
C ALA A 60 3.90 5.62 19.04
N CYS A 61 4.54 6.73 19.47
CA CYS A 61 5.12 7.72 18.56
C CYS A 61 6.23 7.13 17.68
N LYS A 62 7.12 6.32 18.26
CA LYS A 62 8.22 5.69 17.52
C LYS A 62 7.69 4.76 16.43
N GLN A 63 6.68 3.96 16.75
CA GLN A 63 6.06 3.01 15.83
C GLN A 63 5.14 3.67 14.81
N SER A 64 4.56 4.84 15.12
CA SER A 64 3.66 5.52 14.19
C SER A 64 4.40 6.31 13.11
N ARG A 65 5.61 6.82 13.39
CA ARG A 65 6.40 7.63 12.43
C ARG A 65 6.50 7.01 11.02
N PRO A 66 6.83 5.72 10.85
CA PRO A 66 6.91 5.12 9.52
C PRO A 66 5.56 5.03 8.78
N LEU A 67 4.42 5.16 9.45
CA LEU A 67 3.11 5.04 8.81
C LEU A 67 2.85 6.15 7.80
N ALA A 68 3.33 7.37 8.08
CA ALA A 68 3.19 8.48 7.14
C ALA A 68 3.96 8.19 5.84
N ASP A 69 5.20 7.72 5.96
CA ASP A 69 6.04 7.36 4.83
C ASP A 69 5.54 6.11 4.09
N ALA A 70 4.96 5.14 4.81
CA ALA A 70 4.41 3.91 4.23
C ALA A 70 3.26 4.17 3.25
N VAL A 71 2.43 5.18 3.52
CA VAL A 71 1.36 5.62 2.59
C VAL A 71 1.98 6.11 1.29
N ASP A 72 3.03 6.92 1.36
CA ASP A 72 3.70 7.46 0.17
C ASP A 72 4.40 6.36 -0.64
N VAL A 73 5.16 5.48 0.02
CA VAL A 73 5.81 4.34 -0.64
C VAL A 73 4.79 3.45 -1.35
N ALA A 74 3.65 3.16 -0.71
CA ALA A 74 2.60 2.36 -1.34
C ALA A 74 2.01 3.06 -2.56
N LEU A 75 1.76 4.37 -2.49
CA LEU A 75 1.25 5.14 -3.63
C LEU A 75 2.26 5.22 -4.78
N ASP A 76 3.55 5.33 -4.47
CA ASP A 76 4.63 5.34 -5.47
C ASP A 76 4.75 3.97 -6.17
N VAL A 77 4.63 2.87 -5.42
CA VAL A 77 4.55 1.51 -6.00
C VAL A 77 3.33 1.40 -6.91
N ALA A 78 2.18 1.88 -6.48
CA ALA A 78 0.97 1.87 -7.32
C ALA A 78 1.09 2.77 -8.56
N ALA A 79 1.94 3.80 -8.53
CA ALA A 79 2.22 4.67 -9.67
C ALA A 79 3.29 4.12 -10.63
N GLY A 80 4.06 3.11 -10.21
CA GLY A 80 5.16 2.54 -10.97
C GLY A 80 4.70 1.87 -12.27
N SER A 81 5.47 2.06 -13.36
CA SER A 81 5.19 1.44 -14.66
C SER A 81 5.25 -0.09 -14.65
N ASP A 82 5.96 -0.66 -13.67
CA ASP A 82 6.17 -2.10 -13.53
C ASP A 82 5.02 -2.79 -12.79
N SER A 83 4.08 -2.03 -12.22
CA SER A 83 2.96 -2.55 -11.43
C SER A 83 1.84 -3.10 -12.31
N THR A 84 1.39 -4.32 -12.02
CA THR A 84 0.22 -4.87 -12.71
C THR A 84 -1.08 -4.27 -12.16
N ARG A 85 -2.19 -4.38 -12.92
CA ARG A 85 -3.54 -4.00 -12.45
C ARG A 85 -3.89 -4.58 -11.08
N ARG A 86 -3.50 -5.83 -10.87
CA ARG A 86 -3.79 -6.55 -9.64
C ARG A 86 -3.00 -5.91 -8.49
N ASP A 87 -1.73 -5.61 -8.73
CA ASP A 87 -0.84 -5.03 -7.73
C ASP A 87 -1.29 -3.61 -7.37
N VAL A 88 -1.64 -2.77 -8.36
CA VAL A 88 -2.19 -1.43 -8.12
C VAL A 88 -3.43 -1.50 -7.22
N ARG A 89 -4.41 -2.36 -7.56
CA ARG A 89 -5.63 -2.52 -6.75
C ARG A 89 -5.36 -3.03 -5.34
N GLN A 90 -4.44 -3.99 -5.21
CA GLN A 90 -4.05 -4.53 -3.91
C GLN A 90 -3.36 -3.46 -3.06
N THR A 91 -2.43 -2.71 -3.64
CA THR A 91 -1.69 -1.63 -2.98
C THR A 91 -2.62 -0.49 -2.56
N GLU A 92 -3.54 -0.05 -3.41
CA GLU A 92 -4.57 0.92 -3.03
C GLU A 92 -5.48 0.41 -1.91
N GLY A 93 -5.82 -0.87 -1.92
CA GLY A 93 -6.53 -1.53 -0.83
C GLY A 93 -5.73 -1.47 0.48
N SER A 94 -4.43 -1.75 0.43
CA SER A 94 -3.53 -1.60 1.57
C SER A 94 -3.45 -0.16 2.08
N VAL A 95 -3.40 0.83 1.18
CA VAL A 95 -3.45 2.26 1.56
C VAL A 95 -4.73 2.56 2.32
N ARG A 96 -5.90 2.13 1.83
CA ARG A 96 -7.17 2.32 2.54
C ARG A 96 -7.18 1.69 3.93
N ASN A 97 -6.58 0.51 4.08
CA ASN A 97 -6.46 -0.15 5.37
C ASN A 97 -5.53 0.59 6.33
N MET A 98 -4.37 1.08 5.86
CA MET A 98 -3.47 1.93 6.67
C MET A 98 -4.19 3.20 7.15
N VAL A 99 -4.94 3.85 6.26
CA VAL A 99 -5.71 5.06 6.61
C VAL A 99 -6.76 4.77 7.66
N LYS A 100 -7.47 3.63 7.53
CA LYS A 100 -8.43 3.19 8.55
C LYS A 100 -7.75 3.02 9.90
N GLU A 101 -6.60 2.35 9.95
CA GLU A 101 -5.84 2.17 11.19
C GLU A 101 -5.39 3.52 11.78
N CYS A 102 -4.86 4.43 10.95
CA CYS A 102 -4.47 5.77 11.39
C CYS A 102 -5.66 6.53 12.04
N ILE A 103 -6.85 6.45 11.44
CA ILE A 103 -8.07 7.08 11.99
C ILE A 103 -8.50 6.42 13.30
N GLU A 104 -8.47 5.09 13.38
CA GLU A 104 -8.84 4.35 14.59
C GLU A 104 -7.88 4.64 15.74
N GLN A 105 -6.57 4.67 15.48
CA GLN A 105 -5.57 5.00 16.51
C GLN A 105 -5.67 6.46 16.94
N LEU A 106 -5.91 7.37 16.00
CA LEU A 106 -6.17 8.78 16.30
C LEU A 106 -7.37 8.95 17.24
N ALA A 107 -8.46 8.21 17.01
CA ALA A 107 -9.65 8.24 17.86
C ALA A 107 -9.41 7.65 19.27
N ARG A 108 -8.37 6.81 19.44
CA ARG A 108 -7.99 6.21 20.73
C ARG A 108 -7.07 7.10 21.57
N LEU A 109 -6.45 8.12 20.97
CA LEU A 109 -5.54 9.04 21.68
C LEU A 109 -6.16 9.68 22.94
N PRO A 110 -7.42 10.15 22.95
CA PRO A 110 -8.04 10.71 24.16
C PRO A 110 -8.09 9.73 25.33
N ALA A 111 -8.35 8.44 25.06
CA ALA A 111 -8.38 7.42 26.11
C ALA A 111 -6.99 7.14 26.70
N ALA A 112 -5.92 7.46 25.96
CA ALA A 112 -4.53 7.39 26.41
C ALA A 112 -4.05 8.68 27.11
N GLY A 113 -4.94 9.67 27.33
CA GLY A 113 -4.60 10.96 27.93
C GLY A 113 -4.00 11.97 26.96
N CYS A 114 -4.22 11.78 25.65
CA CYS A 114 -3.71 12.65 24.59
C CYS A 114 -4.84 13.48 23.94
N PRO A 115 -4.64 14.79 23.69
CA PRO A 115 -5.62 15.65 23.01
C PRO A 115 -5.73 15.40 21.48
#